data_AF-A0A554XH24-F1
#
_entry.id   AF-A0A554XH24-F1
#
_cell.length_a   1.000
_cell.length_b   1.000
_cell.length_c   1.000
_cell.angle_alpha   90.00
_cell.angle_beta   90.00
_cell.angle_gamma   90.00
#
_symmetry.space_group_name_H-M   'P 1'
#
loop_
_entity.id
_entity.type
_entity.pdbx_description
1 polymer ?
#
loop_
_entity_poly.entity_id
_entity_poly.type
_entity_poly.pdbx_seq_one_letter_code
_entity_poly.pdbx_strand_id
1 'polypeptide(L)'
;METLLTPEQERRVAVFQRYEKIAAPVRELRNGKIAEFEKEWSDRMMNFIIESDQNRYDRMKALQDRGISETAARARVALEIAVEFESLTAEKDAAARKLDESLEKPMRWRDFVKQELDETPGDPVLMSLLEEADKVDHDLAVDGFLKSPPPERVLSDLTAIEEEKGVAFKRGMQTVFRDAGPRLDVFKLDDRDIEAALKVAAQKFDPEKGLLLTGDTAFKTRAAEIAGKLGLKLRNTEPEVLMAWARGAEKNPQLSKSVAPSVARGIEGDERQPEINRYRGEQLLRIAPETALAWGDDIEKHGLTFEALGVRDGFVAVKMPADRMEKAFENWRSLDKAVMDELQKADLSKPDGGLKLSDNARRVLVEREMISEDGTLKPAGVDVVLLRDDHVLRSREDAKLKQIFAPGADLKTSHEFVREAAGELRGGRKRAPVQERAEAQEQIEKAEEKSAQQQDEKQQEVKSEELTVDAPKPRAKKKEVDLGIGM
;
A
#
# COMPACT_ATOMS: atom_id res chain seq x y z
N MET A 1 -17.80 -14.97 -11.55
CA MET A 1 -18.63 -13.83 -11.12
C MET A 1 -18.35 -12.71 -12.09
N GLU A 2 -19.23 -12.50 -13.05
CA GLU A 2 -19.14 -11.38 -13.99
C GLU A 2 -19.85 -10.19 -13.35
N THR A 3 -19.16 -9.05 -13.28
CA THR A 3 -19.78 -7.77 -12.94
C THR A 3 -20.79 -7.42 -14.04
N LEU A 4 -22.03 -7.11 -13.69
CA LEU A 4 -22.97 -6.47 -14.61
C LEU A 4 -22.39 -5.12 -15.03
N LEU A 5 -21.96 -5.03 -16.28
CA LEU A 5 -21.44 -3.82 -16.90
C LEU A 5 -22.55 -3.21 -17.77
N THR A 6 -22.60 -1.88 -17.85
CA THR A 6 -23.49 -1.23 -18.83
C THR A 6 -22.98 -1.49 -20.26
N PRO A 7 -23.82 -1.40 -21.31
CA PRO A 7 -23.37 -1.60 -22.69
C PRO A 7 -22.21 -0.67 -23.11
N GLU A 8 -22.13 0.52 -22.52
CA GLU A 8 -20.99 1.44 -22.70
C GLU A 8 -19.73 0.89 -22.04
N GLN A 9 -19.83 0.38 -20.81
CA GLN A 9 -18.72 -0.23 -20.08
C GLN A 9 -18.24 -1.53 -20.74
N GLU A 10 -19.15 -2.36 -21.26
CA GLU A 10 -18.83 -3.53 -22.10
C GLU A 10 -18.05 -3.12 -23.35
N ARG A 11 -18.48 -2.05 -24.05
CA ARG A 11 -17.77 -1.50 -25.21
C ARG A 11 -16.38 -0.98 -24.83
N ARG A 12 -16.24 -0.22 -23.74
CA ARG A 12 -14.94 0.24 -23.20
C ARG A 12 -14.00 -0.93 -22.88
N VAL A 13 -14.51 -1.96 -22.22
CA VAL A 13 -13.75 -3.19 -21.91
C VAL A 13 -13.34 -3.93 -23.18
N ALA A 14 -14.22 -4.02 -24.19
CA ALA A 14 -13.90 -4.66 -25.46
C ALA A 14 -12.82 -3.91 -26.27
N VAL A 15 -12.85 -2.57 -26.28
CA VAL A 15 -11.78 -1.72 -26.87
C VAL A 15 -10.46 -1.97 -26.15
N PHE A 16 -10.50 -1.97 -24.81
CA PHE A 16 -9.32 -2.24 -23.99
C PHE A 16 -8.71 -3.63 -24.22
N GLN A 17 -9.55 -4.68 -24.32
CA GLN A 17 -9.09 -6.03 -24.62
C GLN A 17 -8.47 -6.16 -26.03
N ARG A 18 -8.86 -5.33 -27.00
CA ARG A 18 -8.20 -5.28 -28.32
C ARG A 18 -6.82 -4.64 -28.23
N TYR A 19 -6.71 -3.49 -27.56
CA TYR A 19 -5.41 -2.87 -27.28
C TYR A 19 -4.46 -3.83 -26.56
N GLU A 20 -4.91 -4.47 -25.48
CA GLU A 20 -4.07 -5.37 -24.68
C GLU A 20 -3.54 -6.56 -25.50
N LYS A 21 -4.32 -7.11 -26.43
CA LYS A 21 -3.84 -8.19 -27.33
C LYS A 21 -2.67 -7.76 -28.23
N ILE A 22 -2.57 -6.47 -28.55
CA ILE A 22 -1.53 -5.90 -29.42
C ILE A 22 -0.34 -5.42 -28.57
N ALA A 23 -0.62 -4.64 -27.52
CA ALA A 23 0.40 -3.97 -26.72
C ALA A 23 1.04 -4.86 -25.64
N ALA A 24 0.32 -5.85 -25.08
CA ALA A 24 0.84 -6.66 -23.97
C ALA A 24 2.09 -7.46 -24.32
N PRO A 25 2.20 -8.17 -25.47
CA PRO A 25 3.41 -8.94 -25.79
C PRO A 25 4.68 -8.09 -25.87
N VAL A 26 4.58 -6.92 -26.52
CA VAL A 26 5.70 -5.96 -26.64
C VAL A 26 6.05 -5.37 -25.27
N ARG A 27 5.03 -4.97 -24.50
CA ARG A 27 5.17 -4.41 -23.15
C ARG A 27 5.78 -5.40 -22.17
N GLU A 28 5.37 -6.66 -22.18
CA GLU A 28 5.90 -7.72 -21.32
C GLU A 28 7.35 -8.06 -21.66
N LEU A 29 7.69 -8.18 -22.95
CA LEU A 29 9.06 -8.36 -23.42
C LEU A 29 9.96 -7.21 -22.96
N ARG A 30 9.52 -5.95 -23.20
CA ARG A 30 10.23 -4.73 -22.82
C ARG A 30 10.41 -4.63 -21.31
N ASN A 31 9.36 -4.85 -20.53
CA ASN A 31 9.42 -4.81 -19.06
C ASN A 31 10.28 -5.95 -18.48
N GLY A 32 10.28 -7.13 -19.11
CA GLY A 32 11.17 -8.23 -18.78
C GLY A 32 12.64 -7.85 -18.98
N LYS A 33 12.98 -7.25 -20.13
CA LYS A 33 14.34 -6.77 -20.43
C LYS A 33 14.79 -5.65 -19.50
N ILE A 34 13.89 -4.71 -19.15
CA ILE A 34 14.15 -3.68 -18.14
C ILE A 34 14.40 -4.31 -16.76
N ALA A 35 13.64 -5.35 -16.37
CA ALA A 35 13.83 -6.03 -15.08
C ALA A 35 15.13 -6.88 -15.03
N GLU A 36 15.50 -7.54 -16.12
CA GLU A 36 16.80 -8.22 -16.25
C GLU A 36 17.96 -7.23 -16.11
N PHE A 37 17.89 -6.08 -16.80
CA PHE A 37 18.87 -5.00 -16.73
C PHE A 37 18.99 -4.42 -15.31
N GLU A 38 17.87 -4.05 -14.68
CA GLU A 38 17.89 -3.49 -13.32
C GLU A 38 18.43 -4.50 -12.30
N LYS A 39 18.15 -5.80 -12.47
CA LYS A 39 18.76 -6.84 -11.64
C LYS A 39 20.28 -6.91 -11.85
N GLU A 40 20.76 -6.98 -13.09
CA GLU A 40 22.20 -7.04 -13.39
C GLU A 40 22.95 -5.83 -12.81
N TRP A 41 22.39 -4.62 -12.97
CA TRP A 41 22.99 -3.40 -12.43
C TRP A 41 22.87 -3.28 -10.91
N SER A 42 21.82 -3.82 -10.30
CA SER A 42 21.73 -3.97 -8.84
C SER A 42 22.81 -4.90 -8.31
N ASP A 43 23.02 -6.06 -8.94
CA ASP A 43 24.05 -7.02 -8.55
C ASP A 43 25.46 -6.43 -8.71
N ARG A 44 25.74 -5.73 -9.84
CA ARG A 44 26.99 -4.96 -10.05
C ARG A 44 27.21 -3.88 -8.97
N MET A 45 26.15 -3.13 -8.63
CA MET A 45 26.22 -2.07 -7.61
C MET A 45 26.50 -2.62 -6.21
N MET A 46 25.85 -3.74 -5.85
CA MET A 46 26.10 -4.42 -4.57
C MET A 46 27.53 -4.94 -4.48
N ASN A 47 28.06 -5.56 -5.55
CA ASN A 47 29.45 -6.00 -5.60
C ASN A 47 30.42 -4.81 -5.45
N PHE A 48 30.17 -3.69 -6.15
CA PHE A 48 30.99 -2.48 -6.00
C PHE A 48 31.01 -1.95 -4.56
N ILE A 49 29.87 -1.93 -3.86
CA ILE A 49 29.78 -1.48 -2.46
C ILE A 49 30.60 -2.42 -1.56
N ILE A 50 30.42 -3.75 -1.72
CA ILE A 50 31.13 -4.77 -0.93
C ILE A 50 32.65 -4.66 -1.15
N GLU A 51 33.11 -4.59 -2.40
CA GLU A 51 34.53 -4.43 -2.74
C GLU A 51 35.10 -3.10 -2.24
N SER A 52 34.35 -2.01 -2.35
CA SER A 52 34.76 -0.69 -1.88
C SER A 52 34.97 -0.67 -0.37
N ASP A 53 34.05 -1.27 0.41
CA ASP A 53 34.15 -1.30 1.86
C ASP A 53 35.21 -2.28 2.38
N GLN A 54 35.39 -3.44 1.73
CA GLN A 54 36.50 -4.36 2.03
C GLN A 54 37.86 -3.68 1.81
N ASN A 55 38.04 -3.02 0.66
CA ASN A 55 39.30 -2.38 0.31
C ASN A 55 39.51 -1.01 1.00
N ARG A 56 38.48 -0.43 1.65
CA ARG A 56 38.54 0.91 2.26
C ARG A 56 39.67 1.04 3.29
N TYR A 57 39.84 0.03 4.14
CA TYR A 57 40.90 0.02 5.17
C TYR A 57 42.29 -0.05 4.54
N ASP A 58 42.50 -0.95 3.59
CA ASP A 58 43.80 -1.14 2.94
C ASP A 58 44.20 0.07 2.08
N ARG A 59 43.25 0.68 1.36
CA ARG A 59 43.44 1.96 0.66
C ARG A 59 43.84 3.07 1.63
N MET A 60 43.16 3.20 2.77
CA MET A 60 43.51 4.20 3.80
C MET A 60 44.92 3.96 4.36
N LYS A 61 45.25 2.71 4.70
CA LYS A 61 46.56 2.33 5.24
C LYS A 61 47.68 2.60 4.25
N ALA A 62 47.51 2.26 2.97
CA ALA A 62 48.48 2.53 1.92
C ALA A 62 48.74 4.03 1.69
N LEU A 63 47.79 4.91 2.04
CA LEU A 63 48.00 6.37 2.06
C LEU A 63 48.73 6.83 3.33
N GLN A 64 48.40 6.26 4.50
CA GLN A 64 49.09 6.51 5.76
C GLN A 64 50.57 6.11 5.71
N ASP A 65 50.88 4.95 5.11
CA ASP A 65 52.25 4.46 4.88
C ASP A 65 53.07 5.40 3.96
N ARG A 66 52.40 6.28 3.20
CA ARG A 66 53.02 7.35 2.38
C ARG A 66 53.11 8.70 3.12
N GLY A 67 52.83 8.73 4.41
CA GLY A 67 52.92 9.93 5.26
C GLY A 67 51.71 10.86 5.19
N ILE A 68 50.58 10.43 4.63
CA ILE A 68 49.32 11.20 4.61
C ILE A 68 48.61 11.01 5.96
N SER A 69 48.06 12.08 6.54
CA SER A 69 47.33 11.96 7.82
C SER A 69 46.08 11.08 7.70
N GLU A 70 45.60 10.50 8.81
CA GLU A 70 44.41 9.65 8.80
C GLU A 70 43.15 10.36 8.25
N THR A 71 42.98 11.64 8.59
CA THR A 71 41.87 12.47 8.11
C THR A 71 41.99 12.72 6.61
N ALA A 72 43.18 13.04 6.10
CA ALA A 72 43.44 13.20 4.68
C ALA A 72 43.32 11.90 3.88
N ALA A 73 43.76 10.77 4.45
CA ALA A 73 43.60 9.44 3.86
C ALA A 73 42.11 9.06 3.75
N ARG A 74 41.33 9.24 4.81
CA ARG A 74 39.87 8.97 4.80
C ARG A 74 39.12 9.83 3.77
N ALA A 75 39.45 11.13 3.69
CA ALA A 75 38.82 12.04 2.72
C ALA A 75 39.19 11.69 1.27
N ARG A 76 40.44 11.28 1.02
CA ARG A 76 40.91 10.83 -0.29
C ARG A 76 40.22 9.55 -0.74
N VAL A 77 40.17 8.52 0.11
CA VAL A 77 39.47 7.27 -0.21
C VAL A 77 37.98 7.49 -0.44
N ALA A 78 37.34 8.40 0.30
CA ALA A 78 35.94 8.76 0.06
C ALA A 78 35.74 9.46 -1.31
N LEU A 79 36.68 10.29 -1.76
CA LEU A 79 36.65 10.88 -3.11
C LEU A 79 36.91 9.83 -4.20
N GLU A 80 37.90 8.94 -4.01
CA GLU A 80 38.22 7.86 -4.95
C GLU A 80 37.00 6.96 -5.18
N ILE A 81 36.37 6.47 -4.11
CA ILE A 81 35.14 5.66 -4.20
C ILE A 81 33.99 6.46 -4.84
N ALA A 82 33.88 7.76 -4.56
CA ALA A 82 32.84 8.60 -5.17
C ALA A 82 33.06 8.77 -6.69
N VAL A 83 34.31 8.87 -7.17
CA VAL A 83 34.67 8.92 -8.59
C VAL A 83 34.42 7.59 -9.29
N GLU A 84 34.73 6.46 -8.64
CA GLU A 84 34.40 5.12 -9.13
C GLU A 84 32.88 4.93 -9.25
N PHE A 85 32.10 5.35 -8.23
CA PHE A 85 30.63 5.32 -8.23
C PHE A 85 30.00 6.26 -9.27
N GLU A 86 30.55 7.46 -9.47
CA GLU A 86 30.15 8.39 -10.54
C GLU A 86 30.39 7.78 -11.93
N SER A 87 31.47 7.02 -12.09
CA SER A 87 31.76 6.30 -13.33
C SER A 87 30.76 5.16 -13.56
N LEU A 88 30.50 4.33 -12.54
CA LEU A 88 29.55 3.21 -12.59
C LEU A 88 28.11 3.66 -12.88
N THR A 89 27.67 4.78 -12.29
CA THR A 89 26.34 5.35 -12.54
C THR A 89 26.22 5.95 -13.95
N ALA A 90 27.27 6.59 -14.47
CA ALA A 90 27.31 7.04 -15.86
C ALA A 90 27.34 5.87 -16.87
N GLU A 91 28.00 4.75 -16.53
CA GLU A 91 27.94 3.52 -17.33
C GLU A 91 26.53 2.90 -17.31
N LYS A 92 25.84 2.89 -16.16
CA LYS A 92 24.45 2.46 -16.08
C LYS A 92 23.53 3.29 -16.97
N ASP A 93 23.60 4.63 -16.91
CA ASP A 93 22.80 5.53 -17.78
C ASP A 93 23.08 5.27 -19.26
N ALA A 94 24.36 5.19 -19.66
CA ALA A 94 24.74 4.91 -21.05
C ALA A 94 24.27 3.52 -21.54
N ALA A 95 24.26 2.52 -20.66
CA ALA A 95 23.74 1.19 -20.98
C ALA A 95 22.20 1.16 -21.02
N ALA A 96 21.53 1.90 -20.13
CA ALA A 96 20.07 2.04 -20.09
C ALA A 96 19.53 2.74 -21.34
N ARG A 97 20.21 3.79 -21.83
CA ARG A 97 19.84 4.48 -23.09
C ARG A 97 19.94 3.55 -24.30
N LYS A 98 21.06 2.83 -24.43
CA LYS A 98 21.25 1.84 -25.51
C LYS A 98 20.21 0.73 -25.44
N LEU A 99 19.84 0.29 -24.23
CA LEU A 99 18.77 -0.68 -24.05
C LEU A 99 17.43 -0.09 -24.51
N ASP A 100 17.06 1.12 -24.06
CA ASP A 100 15.81 1.77 -24.44
C ASP A 100 15.68 2.00 -25.96
N GLU A 101 16.76 2.43 -26.61
CA GLU A 101 16.85 2.59 -28.07
C GLU A 101 16.67 1.26 -28.83
N SER A 102 17.08 0.14 -28.22
CA SER A 102 16.97 -1.20 -28.82
C SER A 102 15.62 -1.89 -28.59
N LEU A 103 14.83 -1.43 -27.61
CA LEU A 103 13.57 -2.07 -27.23
C LEU A 103 12.39 -1.44 -27.95
N GLU A 104 11.65 -2.27 -28.70
CA GLU A 104 10.40 -1.87 -29.33
C GLU A 104 9.44 -1.25 -28.29
N LYS A 105 8.92 -0.07 -28.62
CA LYS A 105 7.96 0.66 -27.77
C LYS A 105 6.55 0.13 -28.10
N PRO A 106 5.74 -0.27 -27.11
CA PRO A 106 4.36 -0.67 -27.37
C PRO A 106 3.57 0.51 -27.95
N MET A 107 2.61 0.20 -28.83
CA MET A 107 1.68 1.19 -29.39
C MET A 107 1.04 2.02 -28.27
N ARG A 108 1.01 3.35 -28.42
CA ARG A 108 0.40 4.24 -27.41
C ARG A 108 -1.11 4.07 -27.44
N TRP A 109 -1.76 4.12 -26.26
CA TRP A 109 -3.22 4.04 -26.17
C TRP A 109 -3.92 5.10 -27.04
N ARG A 110 -3.45 6.35 -26.99
CA ARG A 110 -4.00 7.46 -27.78
C ARG A 110 -3.97 7.16 -29.28
N ASP A 111 -2.87 6.59 -29.77
CA ASP A 111 -2.69 6.28 -31.19
C ASP A 111 -3.57 5.09 -31.60
N PHE A 112 -3.70 4.07 -30.75
CA PHE A 112 -4.64 2.97 -30.93
C PHE A 112 -6.10 3.45 -31.00
N VAL A 113 -6.55 4.29 -30.06
CA VAL A 113 -7.94 4.80 -30.04
C VAL A 113 -8.23 5.69 -31.25
N LYS A 114 -7.25 6.48 -31.72
CA LYS A 114 -7.39 7.23 -32.98
C LYS A 114 -7.58 6.29 -34.17
N GLN A 115 -6.74 5.27 -34.30
CA GLN A 115 -6.87 4.29 -35.39
C GLN A 115 -8.23 3.60 -35.37
N GLU A 116 -8.71 3.14 -34.20
CA GLU A 116 -10.03 2.52 -34.06
C GLU A 116 -11.19 3.50 -34.38
N LEU A 117 -11.02 4.80 -34.09
CA LEU A 117 -12.02 5.84 -34.42
C LEU A 117 -12.04 6.16 -35.93
N ASP A 118 -10.89 6.15 -36.59
CA ASP A 118 -10.79 6.28 -38.05
C ASP A 118 -11.43 5.06 -38.76
N GLU A 119 -11.29 3.86 -38.18
CA GLU A 119 -11.93 2.62 -38.66
C GLU A 119 -13.43 2.54 -38.33
N THR A 120 -13.89 3.18 -37.24
CA THR A 120 -15.31 3.22 -36.81
C THR A 120 -15.80 4.66 -36.55
N PRO A 121 -16.01 5.49 -37.59
CA PRO A 121 -16.38 6.89 -37.43
C PRO A 121 -17.69 7.09 -36.67
N GLY A 122 -17.65 7.91 -35.62
CA GLY A 122 -18.84 8.31 -34.85
C GLY A 122 -19.20 7.40 -33.67
N ASP A 123 -18.36 6.43 -33.28
CA ASP A 123 -18.55 5.69 -32.03
C ASP A 123 -18.38 6.63 -30.81
N PRO A 124 -19.43 6.87 -30.01
CA PRO A 124 -19.36 7.80 -28.87
C PRO A 124 -18.41 7.32 -27.76
N VAL A 125 -18.16 6.01 -27.67
CA VAL A 125 -17.25 5.44 -26.68
C VAL A 125 -15.81 5.73 -27.08
N LEU A 126 -15.46 5.58 -28.37
CA LEU A 126 -14.12 5.89 -28.86
C LEU A 126 -13.82 7.39 -28.78
N MET A 127 -14.80 8.26 -29.07
CA MET A 127 -14.65 9.71 -28.87
C MET A 127 -14.40 10.07 -27.39
N SER A 128 -15.17 9.50 -26.46
CA SER A 128 -14.94 9.70 -25.02
C SER A 128 -13.56 9.19 -24.55
N LEU A 129 -13.09 8.05 -25.08
CA LEU A 129 -11.77 7.50 -24.73
C LEU A 129 -10.62 8.33 -25.32
N LEU A 130 -10.83 8.99 -26.45
CA LEU A 130 -9.86 9.90 -27.05
C LEU A 130 -9.78 11.22 -26.27
N GLU A 131 -10.91 11.81 -25.88
CA GLU A 131 -10.94 12.99 -24.99
C GLU A 131 -10.32 12.71 -23.61
N GLU A 132 -10.37 11.47 -23.13
CA GLU A 132 -9.66 11.02 -21.93
C GLU A 132 -8.15 10.94 -22.16
N ALA A 133 -7.71 10.35 -23.28
CA ALA A 133 -6.30 10.25 -23.65
C ALA A 133 -5.64 11.61 -23.96
N ASP A 134 -6.42 12.60 -24.42
CA ASP A 134 -5.94 13.94 -24.77
C ASP A 134 -5.74 14.85 -23.55
N LYS A 135 -6.27 14.47 -22.37
CA LYS A 135 -6.06 15.18 -21.10
C LYS A 135 -4.76 14.78 -20.39
N VAL A 136 -4.05 13.79 -20.94
CA VAL A 136 -2.87 13.16 -20.35
C VAL A 136 -1.68 13.32 -21.29
N ASP A 137 -0.56 13.85 -20.77
CA ASP A 137 0.70 13.88 -21.51
C ASP A 137 1.43 12.53 -21.41
N HIS A 138 0.97 11.57 -22.24
CA HIS A 138 1.59 10.26 -22.38
C HIS A 138 3.04 10.31 -22.93
N ASP A 139 3.48 11.43 -23.48
CA ASP A 139 4.79 11.57 -24.13
C ASP A 139 5.92 11.82 -23.10
N LEU A 140 5.58 12.31 -21.91
CA LEU A 140 6.51 12.45 -20.78
C LEU A 140 6.91 11.07 -20.20
N ALA A 141 5.95 10.17 -20.01
CA ALA A 141 6.17 8.88 -19.35
C ALA A 141 7.06 7.90 -20.15
N VAL A 142 7.06 7.99 -21.48
CA VAL A 142 7.75 7.04 -22.38
C VAL A 142 9.02 7.64 -23.01
N ASP A 143 9.08 8.94 -23.29
CA ASP A 143 10.25 9.57 -23.93
C ASP A 143 11.06 10.47 -22.98
N GLY A 144 10.59 10.71 -21.76
CA GLY A 144 11.26 11.57 -20.78
C GLY A 144 12.68 11.13 -20.41
N PHE A 145 12.95 9.82 -20.40
CA PHE A 145 14.28 9.27 -20.10
C PHE A 145 15.32 9.65 -21.18
N LEU A 146 15.05 9.40 -22.46
CA LEU A 146 15.94 9.77 -23.56
C LEU A 146 16.09 11.30 -23.72
N LYS A 147 15.01 12.06 -23.45
CA LYS A 147 15.03 13.54 -23.45
C LYS A 147 15.85 14.12 -22.29
N SER A 148 16.04 13.40 -21.19
CA SER A 148 16.85 13.86 -20.06
C SER A 148 18.35 13.79 -20.42
N PRO A 149 19.17 14.79 -20.07
CA PRO A 149 20.61 14.75 -20.32
C PRO A 149 21.28 13.63 -19.49
N PRO A 150 22.40 13.05 -19.98
CA PRO A 150 23.21 12.12 -19.21
C PRO A 150 23.71 12.75 -17.89
N PRO A 151 24.01 11.94 -16.85
CA PRO A 151 24.52 12.45 -15.58
C PRO A 151 25.88 13.13 -15.75
N GLU A 152 26.06 14.28 -15.11
CA GLU A 152 27.32 15.02 -15.15
C GLU A 152 28.42 14.34 -14.32
N ARG A 153 29.66 14.41 -14.83
CA ARG A 153 30.87 14.00 -14.13
C ARG A 153 31.45 15.20 -13.38
N VAL A 154 31.06 15.37 -12.11
CA VAL A 154 31.36 16.56 -11.32
C VAL A 154 32.61 16.39 -10.43
N LEU A 155 33.05 15.15 -10.23
CA LEU A 155 34.16 14.80 -9.34
C LEU A 155 35.52 14.67 -10.04
N SER A 156 35.53 14.39 -11.35
CA SER A 156 36.74 14.03 -12.11
C SER A 156 37.84 15.10 -12.17
N ASP A 157 37.52 16.37 -11.88
CA ASP A 157 38.46 17.49 -11.85
C ASP A 157 38.74 18.04 -10.43
N LEU A 158 38.32 17.30 -9.40
CA LEU A 158 38.61 17.63 -8.00
C LEU A 158 39.91 17.01 -7.50
N THR A 159 40.65 17.80 -6.72
CA THR A 159 41.89 17.39 -6.06
C THR A 159 41.78 17.59 -4.55
N ALA A 160 42.14 16.57 -3.76
CA ALA A 160 42.08 16.60 -2.31
C ALA A 160 43.43 17.03 -1.71
N ILE A 161 43.50 18.27 -1.23
CA ILE A 161 44.70 18.88 -0.64
C ILE A 161 44.52 19.02 0.87
N GLU A 162 45.50 18.56 1.63
CA GLU A 162 45.53 18.72 3.08
C GLU A 162 45.89 20.17 3.46
N GLU A 163 45.10 20.77 4.35
CA GLU A 163 45.28 22.11 4.89
C GLU A 163 45.13 22.08 6.43
N GLU A 164 45.59 23.14 7.10
CA GLU A 164 45.52 23.28 8.57
C GLU A 164 44.10 23.10 9.16
N LYS A 165 43.06 23.38 8.37
CA LYS A 165 41.64 23.29 8.78
C LYS A 165 40.93 22.03 8.28
N GLY A 166 41.67 21.03 7.78
CA GLY A 166 41.13 19.81 7.18
C GLY A 166 41.41 19.72 5.68
N VAL A 167 40.64 18.92 4.94
CA VAL A 167 40.98 18.57 3.54
C VAL A 167 40.19 19.45 2.59
N ALA A 168 40.88 20.33 1.85
CA ALA A 168 40.27 21.16 0.83
C ALA A 168 40.15 20.39 -0.50
N PHE A 169 38.93 20.28 -1.02
CA PHE A 169 38.67 19.79 -2.37
C PHE A 169 38.71 20.97 -3.34
N LYS A 170 39.68 20.94 -4.26
CA LYS A 170 39.95 22.06 -5.18
C LYS A 170 39.74 21.68 -6.62
N ARG A 171 39.15 22.59 -7.39
CA ARG A 171 39.07 22.58 -8.85
C ARG A 171 40.02 23.65 -9.37
N GLY A 172 41.16 23.24 -9.92
CA GLY A 172 42.28 24.15 -10.19
C GLY A 172 42.75 24.84 -8.91
N MET A 173 42.71 26.18 -8.89
CA MET A 173 43.16 26.97 -7.73
C MET A 173 42.04 27.28 -6.71
N GLN A 174 40.77 26.98 -7.02
CA GLN A 174 39.63 27.32 -6.15
C GLN A 174 39.23 26.15 -5.26
N THR A 175 39.10 26.41 -3.95
CA THR A 175 38.49 25.45 -3.01
C THR A 175 36.97 25.47 -3.19
N VAL A 176 36.40 24.29 -3.42
CA VAL A 176 34.98 24.09 -3.71
C VAL A 176 34.21 23.77 -2.43
N PHE A 177 34.68 22.75 -1.71
CA PHE A 177 34.25 22.39 -0.36
C PHE A 177 35.44 21.89 0.45
N ARG A 178 35.32 21.88 1.78
CA ARG A 178 36.33 21.37 2.71
C ARG A 178 35.75 20.29 3.61
N ASP A 179 36.51 19.22 3.79
CA ASP A 179 36.29 18.26 4.87
C ASP A 179 36.77 18.83 6.20
N ALA A 180 35.84 19.10 7.11
CA ALA A 180 36.13 19.59 8.46
C ALA A 180 36.18 18.46 9.53
N GLY A 181 36.03 17.20 9.12
CA GLY A 181 35.94 16.03 10.01
C GLY A 181 34.51 15.48 10.11
N PRO A 182 33.61 16.06 10.95
CA PRO A 182 32.25 15.55 11.13
C PRO A 182 31.25 16.06 10.06
N ARG A 183 31.67 16.97 9.18
CA ARG A 183 30.84 17.59 8.12
C ARG A 183 31.69 18.00 6.92
N LEU A 184 31.05 18.28 5.79
CA LEU A 184 31.66 18.95 4.64
C LEU A 184 31.12 20.39 4.56
N ASP A 185 32.03 21.37 4.53
CA ASP A 185 31.70 22.79 4.41
C ASP A 185 31.79 23.20 2.94
N VAL A 186 30.65 23.52 2.31
CA VAL A 186 30.56 23.95 0.90
C VAL A 186 30.64 25.48 0.83
N PHE A 187 31.49 26.05 -0.03
CA PHE A 187 31.75 27.49 -0.07
C PHE A 187 30.97 28.26 -1.15
N LYS A 188 30.32 27.55 -2.08
CA LYS A 188 29.54 28.13 -3.17
C LYS A 188 28.17 27.49 -3.30
N LEU A 189 27.24 28.23 -3.88
CA LEU A 189 25.89 27.79 -4.22
C LEU A 189 25.78 27.23 -5.65
N ASP A 190 26.92 27.01 -6.33
CA ASP A 190 26.94 26.42 -7.68
C ASP A 190 26.49 24.95 -7.62
N ASP A 191 25.48 24.58 -8.42
CA ASP A 191 24.87 23.24 -8.37
C ASP A 191 25.88 22.10 -8.48
N ARG A 192 26.86 22.25 -9.39
CA ARG A 192 27.95 21.31 -9.63
C ARG A 192 28.81 21.07 -8.39
N ASP A 193 28.96 22.10 -7.56
CA ASP A 193 29.81 22.11 -6.36
C ASP A 193 29.06 21.51 -5.17
N ILE A 194 27.75 21.77 -5.08
CA ILE A 194 26.84 21.11 -4.14
C ILE A 194 26.72 19.61 -4.49
N GLU A 195 26.52 19.25 -5.77
CA GLU A 195 26.41 17.87 -6.23
C GLU A 195 27.69 17.06 -5.92
N ALA A 196 28.86 17.66 -6.16
CA ALA A 196 30.14 17.06 -5.82
C ALA A 196 30.30 16.82 -4.31
N ALA A 197 29.95 17.80 -3.48
CA ALA A 197 29.98 17.66 -2.03
C ALA A 197 29.01 16.57 -1.54
N LEU A 198 27.80 16.47 -2.12
CA LEU A 198 26.82 15.44 -1.79
C LEU A 198 27.29 14.04 -2.19
N LYS A 199 27.89 13.87 -3.37
CA LYS A 199 28.48 12.59 -3.81
C LYS A 199 29.60 12.11 -2.89
N VAL A 200 30.50 13.00 -2.45
CA VAL A 200 31.56 12.64 -1.47
C VAL A 200 30.97 12.42 -0.06
N ALA A 201 29.97 13.20 0.36
CA ALA A 201 29.29 13.02 1.63
C ALA A 201 28.63 11.64 1.72
N ALA A 202 27.98 11.17 0.65
CA ALA A 202 27.33 9.86 0.59
C ALA A 202 28.30 8.68 0.77
N GLN A 203 29.56 8.81 0.36
CA GLN A 203 30.58 7.78 0.57
C GLN A 203 31.27 7.85 1.93
N LYS A 204 31.29 9.04 2.55
CA LYS A 204 32.00 9.29 3.81
C LYS A 204 31.15 9.07 5.06
N PHE A 205 29.87 9.45 4.97
CA PHE A 205 28.89 9.35 6.04
C PHE A 205 27.97 8.14 5.83
N ASP A 206 27.18 7.83 6.85
CA ASP A 206 26.28 6.69 6.88
C ASP A 206 25.10 6.90 5.90
N PRO A 207 25.00 6.12 4.80
CA PRO A 207 23.96 6.31 3.78
C PRO A 207 22.58 5.82 4.24
N GLU A 208 22.51 4.93 5.24
CA GLU A 208 21.23 4.46 5.78
C GLU A 208 20.58 5.52 6.67
N LYS A 209 21.38 6.18 7.52
CA LYS A 209 20.92 7.28 8.37
C LYS A 209 20.54 8.53 7.58
N GLY A 210 21.11 8.72 6.39
CA GLY A 210 20.87 9.87 5.53
C GLY A 210 21.65 11.13 5.95
N LEU A 211 21.78 12.06 5.00
CA LEU A 211 22.53 13.31 5.18
C LEU A 211 21.70 14.36 5.93
N LEU A 212 22.35 15.16 6.78
CA LEU A 212 21.74 16.33 7.41
C LEU A 212 22.29 17.60 6.75
N LEU A 213 21.42 18.33 6.07
CA LEU A 213 21.77 19.60 5.42
C LEU A 213 21.71 20.73 6.45
N THR A 214 22.82 21.46 6.59
CA THR A 214 22.95 22.63 7.48
C THR A 214 23.40 23.85 6.69
N GLY A 215 22.79 25.01 6.93
CA GLY A 215 23.08 26.25 6.23
C GLY A 215 21.90 27.20 6.28
N ASP A 216 21.89 28.20 5.40
CA ASP A 216 20.70 29.00 5.15
C ASP A 216 19.63 28.19 4.39
N THR A 217 18.43 28.77 4.25
CA THR A 217 17.31 28.12 3.56
C THR A 217 17.59 27.93 2.07
N ALA A 218 18.30 28.87 1.43
CA ALA A 218 18.63 28.79 0.00
C ALA A 218 19.53 27.58 -0.31
N PHE A 219 20.60 27.39 0.46
CA PHE A 219 21.49 26.23 0.39
C PHE A 219 20.73 24.93 0.66
N LYS A 220 19.97 24.86 1.77
CA LYS A 220 19.25 23.63 2.14
C LYS A 220 18.23 23.21 1.08
N THR A 221 17.43 24.15 0.57
CA THR A 221 16.44 23.89 -0.47
C THR A 221 17.11 23.45 -1.77
N ARG A 222 18.20 24.08 -2.21
CA ARG A 222 18.88 23.69 -3.46
C ARG A 222 19.63 22.36 -3.34
N ALA A 223 20.36 22.17 -2.24
CA ALA A 223 21.03 20.91 -1.94
C ALA A 223 20.05 19.74 -1.76
N ALA A 224 18.83 19.99 -1.27
CA ALA A 224 17.81 18.97 -1.18
C ALA A 224 17.23 18.56 -2.53
N GLU A 225 16.99 19.51 -3.45
CA GLU A 225 16.58 19.18 -4.83
C GLU A 225 17.65 18.35 -5.55
N ILE A 226 18.93 18.69 -5.38
CA ILE A 226 20.05 17.92 -5.94
C ILE A 226 20.14 16.53 -5.27
N ALA A 227 20.01 16.46 -3.94
CA ALA A 227 20.00 15.18 -3.21
C ALA A 227 18.83 14.27 -3.63
N GLY A 228 17.65 14.84 -3.91
CA GLY A 228 16.50 14.12 -4.44
C GLY A 228 16.77 13.55 -5.83
N LYS A 229 17.34 14.36 -6.73
CA LYS A 229 17.78 13.91 -8.07
C LYS A 229 18.80 12.77 -8.00
N LEU A 230 19.69 12.80 -7.01
CA LEU A 230 20.67 11.73 -6.74
C LEU A 230 20.10 10.53 -5.96
N GLY A 231 18.85 10.57 -5.50
CA GLY A 231 18.25 9.52 -4.66
C GLY A 231 18.82 9.42 -3.23
N LEU A 232 19.52 10.44 -2.74
CA LEU A 232 20.13 10.46 -1.41
C LEU A 232 19.10 10.77 -0.32
N LYS A 233 19.08 9.95 0.73
CA LYS A 233 18.20 10.15 1.91
C LYS A 233 18.63 11.37 2.71
N LEU A 234 17.65 12.15 3.18
CA LEU A 234 17.86 13.32 4.05
C LEU A 234 17.25 13.11 5.43
N ARG A 235 17.85 13.76 6.44
CA ARG A 235 17.37 13.79 7.84
C ARG A 235 16.61 15.07 8.21
N ASN A 236 16.53 16.03 7.30
CA ASN A 236 15.85 17.30 7.51
C ASN A 236 14.33 17.09 7.59
N THR A 237 13.69 17.71 8.58
CA THR A 237 12.23 17.67 8.80
C THR A 237 11.50 18.92 8.31
N GLU A 238 12.24 19.88 7.74
CA GLU A 238 11.72 21.17 7.26
C GLU A 238 10.88 20.97 5.99
N PRO A 239 9.65 21.52 5.90
CA PRO A 239 8.73 21.21 4.80
C PRO A 239 9.25 21.69 3.45
N GLU A 240 9.87 22.87 3.38
CA GLU A 240 10.47 23.41 2.16
C GLU A 240 11.59 22.52 1.59
N VAL A 241 12.38 21.93 2.49
CA VAL A 241 13.49 21.02 2.17
C VAL A 241 12.95 19.67 1.68
N LEU A 242 11.91 19.14 2.33
CA LEU A 242 11.23 17.91 1.90
C LEU A 242 10.53 18.08 0.54
N MET A 243 9.86 19.21 0.31
CA MET A 243 9.25 19.54 -0.99
C MET A 243 10.31 19.74 -2.09
N ALA A 244 11.47 20.32 -1.77
CA ALA A 244 12.57 20.43 -2.71
C ALA A 244 13.16 19.06 -3.06
N TRP A 245 13.36 18.19 -2.07
CA TRP A 245 13.79 16.81 -2.28
C TRP A 245 12.82 16.02 -3.16
N ALA A 246 11.50 16.11 -2.91
CA ALA A 246 10.49 15.45 -3.72
C ALA A 246 10.53 15.91 -5.19
N ARG A 247 10.56 17.22 -5.45
CA ARG A 247 10.73 17.81 -6.80
C ARG A 247 12.05 17.40 -7.48
N GLY A 248 13.07 17.06 -6.69
CA GLY A 248 14.33 16.50 -7.17
C GLY A 248 14.19 15.04 -7.58
N ALA A 249 13.54 14.24 -6.72
CA ALA A 249 13.31 12.81 -6.93
C ALA A 249 12.41 12.53 -8.15
N GLU A 250 11.38 13.34 -8.38
CA GLU A 250 10.53 13.32 -9.59
C GLU A 250 11.33 13.53 -10.88
N LYS A 251 12.44 14.28 -10.82
CA LYS A 251 13.34 14.58 -11.95
C LYS A 251 14.49 13.57 -12.09
N ASN A 252 14.51 12.49 -11.31
CA ASN A 252 15.53 11.47 -11.41
C ASN A 252 15.29 10.62 -12.68
N PRO A 253 16.19 10.67 -13.69
CA PRO A 253 15.98 9.95 -14.94
C PRO A 253 16.15 8.45 -14.70
N GLN A 254 15.03 7.73 -14.68
CA GLN A 254 15.00 6.27 -14.57
C GLN A 254 14.40 5.64 -15.82
N LEU A 255 14.83 4.41 -16.12
CA LEU A 255 14.31 3.63 -17.24
C LEU A 255 12.87 3.19 -16.93
N SER A 256 11.89 3.92 -17.49
CA SER A 256 10.48 3.71 -17.17
C SER A 256 9.96 2.39 -17.75
N LYS A 257 9.29 1.61 -16.91
CA LYS A 257 8.52 0.44 -17.34
C LYS A 257 7.32 0.92 -18.14
N SER A 258 7.02 0.24 -19.23
CA SER A 258 5.79 0.48 -19.98
C SER A 258 4.62 -0.09 -19.20
N VAL A 259 3.76 0.76 -18.64
CA VAL A 259 2.61 0.35 -17.84
C VAL A 259 1.41 0.06 -18.76
N ALA A 260 0.52 -0.82 -18.34
CA ALA A 260 -0.77 -0.95 -19.02
C ALA A 260 -1.62 0.28 -18.69
N PRO A 261 -2.26 0.95 -19.68
CA PRO A 261 -3.40 1.81 -19.37
C PRO A 261 -4.45 0.95 -18.64
N SER A 262 -5.38 1.55 -17.90
CA SER A 262 -6.45 0.75 -17.30
C SER A 262 -7.78 1.49 -17.37
N VAL A 263 -8.81 0.82 -17.88
CA VAL A 263 -10.18 1.34 -17.98
C VAL A 263 -10.69 1.91 -16.65
N ALA A 264 -10.24 1.34 -15.53
CA ALA A 264 -10.57 1.81 -14.19
C ALA A 264 -9.40 2.55 -13.49
N ARG A 265 -8.32 2.97 -14.16
CA ARG A 265 -7.25 3.82 -13.58
C ARG A 265 -7.31 5.26 -14.09
N GLY A 266 -8.10 5.53 -15.12
CA GLY A 266 -7.65 6.43 -16.16
C GLY A 266 -6.62 5.72 -17.04
N ILE A 267 -6.37 6.27 -18.22
CA ILE A 267 -5.45 5.68 -19.20
C ILE A 267 -3.98 5.81 -18.72
N GLU A 268 -3.72 6.55 -17.65
CA GLU A 268 -2.40 6.72 -17.04
C GLU A 268 -1.82 5.47 -16.37
N GLY A 269 -0.54 5.26 -16.66
CA GLY A 269 0.32 4.34 -15.94
C GLY A 269 0.85 4.96 -14.64
N ASP A 270 0.00 4.97 -13.61
CA ASP A 270 0.25 5.39 -12.21
C ASP A 270 0.48 6.91 -11.97
N GLU A 271 -0.01 7.53 -10.89
CA GLU A 271 -0.78 6.99 -9.75
C GLU A 271 -2.32 7.07 -9.95
N ARG A 272 -2.99 5.91 -9.95
CA ARG A 272 -4.44 5.85 -9.72
C ARG A 272 -4.75 6.23 -8.27
N GLN A 273 -5.24 7.44 -8.03
CA GLN A 273 -6.06 7.67 -6.83
C GLN A 273 -7.25 6.69 -6.85
N PRO A 274 -7.43 5.81 -5.85
CA PRO A 274 -8.48 4.78 -5.84
C PRO A 274 -9.91 5.34 -5.88
N GLU A 275 -10.04 6.66 -5.75
CA GLU A 275 -11.26 7.40 -5.49
C GLU A 275 -11.91 7.82 -6.82
N ILE A 276 -11.13 8.31 -7.79
CA ILE A 276 -11.63 8.92 -9.04
C ILE A 276 -12.27 7.92 -10.03
N ASN A 277 -12.03 6.61 -9.88
CA ASN A 277 -12.36 5.60 -10.89
C ASN A 277 -13.58 4.70 -10.60
N ARG A 278 -14.49 5.13 -9.72
CA ARG A 278 -15.85 4.57 -9.64
C ARG A 278 -16.87 5.36 -10.48
N TYR A 279 -16.44 6.37 -11.23
CA TYR A 279 -17.30 7.51 -11.56
C TYR A 279 -17.37 7.88 -13.06
N ARG A 280 -17.72 6.92 -13.93
CA ARG A 280 -18.26 7.23 -15.27
C ARG A 280 -19.43 6.31 -15.64
N GLY A 281 -20.54 6.92 -16.06
CA GLY A 281 -21.82 6.25 -16.30
C GLY A 281 -22.63 5.97 -15.02
N GLU A 282 -23.87 5.53 -15.19
CA GLU A 282 -24.75 5.07 -14.10
C GLU A 282 -24.07 3.95 -13.30
N GLN A 283 -24.08 4.07 -11.97
CA GLN A 283 -23.50 3.09 -11.05
C GLN A 283 -24.59 2.24 -10.41
N LEU A 284 -24.32 0.93 -10.25
CA LEU A 284 -25.25 -0.02 -9.65
C LEU A 284 -24.91 -0.27 -8.17
N LEU A 285 -25.77 0.23 -7.29
CA LEU A 285 -25.80 -0.10 -5.86
C LEU A 285 -26.65 -1.34 -5.64
N ARG A 286 -26.16 -2.28 -4.83
CA ARG A 286 -26.94 -3.43 -4.35
C ARG A 286 -27.71 -3.03 -3.10
N ILE A 287 -29.01 -3.32 -3.07
CA ILE A 287 -29.82 -3.30 -1.85
C ILE A 287 -30.50 -4.65 -1.63
N ALA A 288 -30.87 -4.96 -0.39
CA ALA A 288 -31.58 -6.21 -0.11
C ALA A 288 -33.00 -6.19 -0.73
N PRO A 289 -33.57 -7.32 -1.18
CA PRO A 289 -34.90 -7.36 -1.79
C PRO A 289 -36.00 -6.85 -0.84
N GLU A 290 -35.88 -7.10 0.46
CA GLU A 290 -36.79 -6.59 1.49
C GLU A 290 -36.69 -5.06 1.61
N THR A 291 -35.49 -4.50 1.42
CA THR A 291 -35.28 -3.04 1.38
C THR A 291 -35.92 -2.41 0.14
N ALA A 292 -35.81 -3.07 -1.02
CA ALA A 292 -36.48 -2.63 -2.24
C ALA A 292 -38.01 -2.67 -2.10
N LEU A 293 -38.56 -3.72 -1.47
CA LEU A 293 -40.00 -3.86 -1.21
C LEU A 293 -40.52 -2.84 -0.17
N ALA A 294 -39.71 -2.48 0.82
CA ALA A 294 -40.12 -1.56 1.89
C ALA A 294 -39.95 -0.07 1.53
N TRP A 295 -38.91 0.28 0.77
CA TRP A 295 -38.47 1.66 0.55
C TRP A 295 -38.39 2.06 -0.94
N GLY A 296 -38.81 1.19 -1.87
CA GLY A 296 -38.67 1.40 -3.31
C GLY A 296 -39.26 2.73 -3.80
N ASP A 297 -40.53 2.99 -3.49
CA ASP A 297 -41.23 4.23 -3.86
C ASP A 297 -40.52 5.50 -3.34
N ASP A 298 -39.88 5.43 -2.17
CA ASP A 298 -39.17 6.57 -1.57
C ASP A 298 -37.79 6.75 -2.19
N ILE A 299 -37.07 5.66 -2.49
CA ILE A 299 -35.82 5.67 -3.25
C ILE A 299 -36.03 6.31 -4.64
N GLU A 300 -37.15 6.00 -5.31
CA GLU A 300 -37.49 6.62 -6.61
C GLU A 300 -37.81 8.13 -6.49
N LYS A 301 -38.51 8.56 -5.42
CA LYS A 301 -38.76 10.00 -5.15
C LYS A 301 -37.44 10.79 -4.98
N HIS A 302 -36.36 10.14 -4.54
CA HIS A 302 -35.03 10.74 -4.45
C HIS A 302 -34.24 10.70 -5.77
N GLY A 303 -34.87 10.38 -6.91
CA GLY A 303 -34.28 10.50 -8.25
C GLY A 303 -33.27 9.39 -8.57
N LEU A 304 -33.43 8.23 -7.97
CA LEU A 304 -32.72 6.99 -8.30
C LEU A 304 -33.69 6.04 -9.01
N THR A 305 -33.19 5.12 -9.84
CA THR A 305 -34.06 4.20 -10.61
C THR A 305 -33.65 2.76 -10.42
N PHE A 306 -34.61 1.84 -10.43
CA PHE A 306 -34.33 0.41 -10.37
C PHE A 306 -33.92 -0.12 -11.73
N GLU A 307 -32.89 -0.97 -11.78
CA GLU A 307 -32.63 -1.77 -12.97
C GLU A 307 -33.54 -3.01 -12.97
N ALA A 308 -33.94 -3.46 -14.18
CA ALA A 308 -35.04 -4.41 -14.38
C ALA A 308 -35.01 -5.61 -13.40
N LEU A 309 -36.09 -5.74 -12.62
CA LEU A 309 -36.26 -6.67 -11.49
C LEU A 309 -36.20 -8.16 -11.88
N GLY A 310 -35.00 -8.64 -12.20
CA GLY A 310 -34.63 -10.03 -11.99
C GLY A 310 -33.98 -10.15 -10.62
N VAL A 311 -34.60 -10.91 -9.69
CA VAL A 311 -33.91 -11.35 -8.46
C VAL A 311 -32.88 -12.41 -8.84
N ARG A 312 -31.75 -11.96 -9.39
CA ARG A 312 -30.52 -12.73 -9.52
C ARG A 312 -29.69 -12.50 -8.27
N ASP A 313 -29.17 -13.59 -7.71
CA ASP A 313 -28.16 -13.60 -6.64
C ASP A 313 -28.57 -12.90 -5.33
N GLY A 314 -29.87 -12.70 -5.08
CA GLY A 314 -30.41 -12.34 -3.76
C GLY A 314 -30.35 -10.86 -3.39
N PHE A 315 -30.15 -9.96 -4.35
CA PHE A 315 -30.21 -8.51 -4.16
C PHE A 315 -30.98 -7.83 -5.30
N VAL A 316 -31.26 -6.53 -5.14
CA VAL A 316 -31.86 -5.64 -6.16
C VAL A 316 -30.86 -4.54 -6.49
N ALA A 317 -30.79 -4.13 -7.76
CA ALA A 317 -29.87 -3.10 -8.24
C ALA A 317 -30.56 -1.73 -8.39
N VAL A 318 -29.96 -0.70 -7.80
CA VAL A 318 -30.38 0.71 -7.91
C VAL A 318 -29.33 1.48 -8.68
N LYS A 319 -29.77 2.21 -9.71
CA LYS A 319 -28.95 3.12 -10.52
C LYS A 319 -28.77 4.46 -9.82
N MET A 320 -27.51 4.84 -9.62
CA MET A 320 -27.09 6.12 -9.07
C MET A 320 -26.14 6.83 -10.04
N PRO A 321 -26.34 8.13 -10.33
CA PRO A 321 -25.37 8.94 -11.08
C PRO A 321 -23.99 8.96 -10.41
N ALA A 322 -22.93 8.91 -11.21
CA ALA A 322 -21.55 8.88 -10.73
C ALA A 322 -21.19 10.05 -9.80
N ASP A 323 -21.64 11.27 -10.13
CA ASP A 323 -21.40 12.49 -9.35
C ASP A 323 -22.13 12.49 -7.99
N ARG A 324 -23.29 11.84 -7.91
CA ARG A 324 -23.98 11.60 -6.62
C ARG A 324 -23.27 10.56 -5.78
N MET A 325 -22.82 9.46 -6.40
CA MET A 325 -22.06 8.43 -5.70
C MET A 325 -20.74 8.98 -5.14
N GLU A 326 -20.05 9.84 -5.88
CA GLU A 326 -18.82 10.51 -5.46
C GLU A 326 -19.04 11.36 -4.21
N LYS A 327 -19.99 12.30 -4.27
CA LYS A 327 -20.37 13.14 -3.13
C LYS A 327 -20.81 12.31 -1.92
N ALA A 328 -21.55 11.21 -2.13
CA ALA A 328 -21.95 10.31 -1.06
C ALA A 328 -20.75 9.59 -0.43
N PHE A 329 -19.73 9.23 -1.21
CA PHE A 329 -18.52 8.57 -0.71
C PHE A 329 -17.60 9.51 0.07
N GLU A 330 -17.41 10.74 -0.43
CA GLU A 330 -16.71 11.82 0.28
C GLU A 330 -17.39 12.14 1.61
N ASN A 331 -18.71 12.32 1.58
CA ASN A 331 -19.54 12.57 2.76
C ASN A 331 -19.42 11.44 3.78
N TRP A 332 -19.58 10.18 3.35
CA TRP A 332 -19.48 9.02 4.23
C TRP A 332 -18.10 8.93 4.91
N ARG A 333 -17.01 9.10 4.15
CA ARG A 333 -15.64 8.96 4.68
C ARG A 333 -15.22 10.06 5.63
N SER A 334 -15.75 11.26 5.45
CA SER A 334 -15.42 12.42 6.26
C SER A 334 -16.35 12.59 7.46
N LEU A 335 -17.36 11.74 7.65
CA LEU A 335 -18.22 11.71 8.84
C LEU A 335 -17.55 10.95 9.99
N ASP A 336 -17.59 11.53 11.18
CA ASP A 336 -17.17 10.85 12.40
C ASP A 336 -17.98 9.57 12.64
N LYS A 337 -17.31 8.53 13.16
CA LYS A 337 -17.93 7.23 13.46
C LYS A 337 -19.20 7.37 14.31
N ALA A 338 -19.22 8.25 15.30
CA ALA A 338 -20.38 8.45 16.16
C ALA A 338 -21.60 9.00 15.38
N VAL A 339 -21.38 9.90 14.41
CA VAL A 339 -22.45 10.43 13.55
C VAL A 339 -22.92 9.37 12.56
N MET A 340 -22.00 8.58 11.99
CA MET A 340 -22.36 7.42 11.16
C MET A 340 -23.12 6.34 11.95
N ASP A 341 -22.78 6.11 13.21
CA ASP A 341 -23.47 5.13 14.06
C ASP A 341 -24.92 5.54 14.38
N GLU A 342 -25.26 6.82 14.27
CA GLU A 342 -26.63 7.34 14.31
C GLU A 342 -27.29 7.29 12.91
N LEU A 343 -26.63 7.80 11.87
CA LEU A 343 -27.16 7.86 10.50
C LEU A 343 -27.48 6.48 9.89
N GLN A 344 -26.68 5.45 10.18
CA GLN A 344 -26.91 4.08 9.68
C GLN A 344 -28.20 3.40 10.21
N LYS A 345 -28.97 4.08 11.05
CA LYS A 345 -30.27 3.61 11.56
C LYS A 345 -31.45 4.25 10.82
N ALA A 346 -31.18 4.96 9.72
CA ALA A 346 -32.20 5.63 8.92
C ALA A 346 -33.22 4.63 8.35
N ASP A 347 -34.49 4.97 8.52
CA ASP A 347 -35.64 4.35 7.88
C ASP A 347 -36.06 5.22 6.70
N LEU A 348 -35.69 4.83 5.47
CA LEU A 348 -35.92 5.63 4.29
C LEU A 348 -37.41 5.79 3.91
N SER A 349 -38.32 5.06 4.55
CA SER A 349 -39.77 5.30 4.45
C SER A 349 -40.27 6.53 5.20
N LYS A 350 -39.44 7.13 6.06
CA LYS A 350 -39.81 8.28 6.89
C LYS A 350 -39.12 9.56 6.39
N PRO A 351 -39.83 10.70 6.38
CA PRO A 351 -39.26 11.96 5.91
C PRO A 351 -38.06 12.41 6.75
N ASP A 352 -38.02 12.12 8.06
CA ASP A 352 -36.90 12.40 8.98
C ASP A 352 -35.90 11.23 9.11
N GLY A 353 -36.05 10.19 8.28
CA GLY A 353 -35.35 8.92 8.44
C GLY A 353 -35.66 8.18 9.75
N GLY A 354 -36.65 8.62 10.55
CA GLY A 354 -36.87 8.13 11.92
C GLY A 354 -35.69 8.35 12.88
N LEU A 355 -34.76 9.26 12.54
CA LEU A 355 -33.47 9.38 13.19
C LEU A 355 -33.56 10.11 14.54
N LYS A 356 -33.14 9.44 15.62
CA LYS A 356 -32.96 10.05 16.95
C LYS A 356 -31.54 10.59 17.09
N LEU A 357 -31.30 11.74 16.46
CA LEU A 357 -29.99 12.37 16.39
C LEU A 357 -29.60 13.09 17.69
N SER A 358 -28.34 12.99 18.08
CA SER A 358 -27.71 13.88 19.05
C SER A 358 -27.51 15.30 18.47
N ASP A 359 -27.40 16.32 19.33
CA ASP A 359 -27.20 17.71 18.88
C ASP A 359 -25.97 17.87 17.97
N ASN A 360 -24.90 17.12 18.25
CA ASN A 360 -23.70 17.11 17.42
C ASN A 360 -23.95 16.45 16.05
N ALA A 361 -24.62 15.30 16.02
CA ALA A 361 -24.95 14.62 14.76
C ALA A 361 -25.91 15.46 13.91
N ARG A 362 -26.96 16.03 14.52
CA ARG A 362 -27.90 16.96 13.84
C ARG A 362 -27.14 18.14 13.22
N ARG A 363 -26.24 18.80 13.97
CA ARG A 363 -25.43 19.90 13.43
C ARG A 363 -24.59 19.48 12.22
N VAL A 364 -23.83 18.40 12.33
CA VAL A 364 -22.93 17.93 11.25
C VAL A 364 -23.72 17.47 10.01
N LEU A 365 -24.88 16.84 10.18
CA LEU A 365 -25.71 16.38 9.07
C LEU A 365 -26.47 17.53 8.38
N VAL A 366 -26.82 18.61 9.10
CA VAL A 366 -27.36 19.85 8.51
C VAL A 366 -26.28 20.58 7.72
N GLU A 367 -25.09 20.77 8.31
CA GLU A 367 -23.95 21.47 7.69
C GLU A 367 -23.50 20.82 6.37
N ARG A 368 -23.68 19.50 6.24
CA ARG A 368 -23.35 18.71 5.05
C ARG A 368 -24.54 18.41 4.14
N GLU A 369 -25.64 19.12 4.32
CA GLU A 369 -26.86 18.99 3.52
C GLU A 369 -27.44 17.56 3.42
N MET A 370 -27.16 16.70 4.40
CA MET A 370 -27.73 15.34 4.48
C MET A 370 -29.13 15.35 5.09
N ILE A 371 -29.41 16.33 5.97
CA ILE A 371 -30.74 16.66 6.47
C ILE A 371 -30.98 18.18 6.34
N SER A 372 -32.23 18.63 6.41
CA SER A 372 -32.59 20.04 6.62
C SER A 372 -32.72 20.39 8.11
N GLU A 373 -32.87 21.68 8.42
CA GLU A 373 -32.92 22.21 9.80
C GLU A 373 -34.09 21.65 10.63
N ASP A 374 -35.20 21.30 9.97
CA ASP A 374 -36.35 20.59 10.57
C ASP A 374 -35.98 19.13 10.95
N GLY A 375 -35.05 18.52 10.23
CA GLY A 375 -34.61 17.14 10.38
C GLY A 375 -34.99 16.24 9.19
N THR A 376 -35.63 16.78 8.15
CA THR A 376 -36.03 16.00 6.96
C THR A 376 -34.78 15.53 6.18
N LEU A 377 -34.75 14.26 5.79
CA LEU A 377 -33.66 13.60 5.09
C LEU A 377 -33.59 14.09 3.63
N LYS A 378 -32.42 14.58 3.23
CA LYS A 378 -32.14 15.08 1.88
C LYS A 378 -31.55 13.97 1.00
N PRO A 379 -31.57 14.12 -0.34
CA PRO A 379 -30.97 13.15 -1.26
C PRO A 379 -29.53 12.74 -0.91
N ALA A 380 -28.69 13.67 -0.47
CA ALA A 380 -27.31 13.36 -0.04
C ALA A 380 -27.25 12.40 1.17
N GLY A 381 -28.20 12.49 2.12
CA GLY A 381 -28.30 11.57 3.25
C GLY A 381 -28.76 10.17 2.82
N VAL A 382 -29.72 10.11 1.90
CA VAL A 382 -30.19 8.86 1.27
C VAL A 382 -29.04 8.17 0.52
N ASP A 383 -28.28 8.92 -0.27
CA ASP A 383 -27.18 8.39 -1.07
C ASP A 383 -26.07 7.78 -0.19
N VAL A 384 -25.72 8.45 0.92
CA VAL A 384 -24.76 7.93 1.91
C VAL A 384 -25.24 6.62 2.54
N VAL A 385 -26.53 6.53 2.90
CA VAL A 385 -27.13 5.32 3.48
C VAL A 385 -27.08 4.14 2.50
N LEU A 386 -27.53 4.35 1.26
CA LEU A 386 -27.57 3.31 0.23
C LEU A 386 -26.16 2.83 -0.18
N LEU A 387 -25.20 3.75 -0.32
CA LEU A 387 -23.81 3.43 -0.64
C LEU A 387 -23.12 2.61 0.47
N ARG A 388 -23.41 2.94 1.73
CA ARG A 388 -22.90 2.21 2.88
C ARG A 388 -23.55 0.83 3.01
N ASP A 389 -24.84 0.69 2.71
CA ASP A 389 -25.54 -0.61 2.75
C ASP A 389 -25.09 -1.55 1.63
N ASP A 390 -24.87 -1.06 0.40
CA ASP A 390 -24.19 -1.80 -0.67
C ASP A 390 -22.82 -2.33 -0.21
N HIS A 391 -22.04 -1.49 0.48
CA HIS A 391 -20.74 -1.89 1.01
C HIS A 391 -20.85 -2.99 2.09
N VAL A 392 -21.86 -2.91 2.97
CA VAL A 392 -22.14 -3.97 3.95
C VAL A 392 -22.49 -5.27 3.26
N LEU A 393 -23.36 -5.26 2.24
CA LEU A 393 -23.71 -6.47 1.49
C LEU A 393 -22.49 -7.10 0.82
N ARG A 394 -21.67 -6.32 0.11
CA ARG A 394 -20.41 -6.82 -0.50
C ARG A 394 -19.41 -7.35 0.53
N SER A 395 -19.33 -6.75 1.72
CA SER A 395 -18.44 -7.20 2.80
C SER A 395 -18.83 -8.55 3.43
N ARG A 396 -20.07 -9.01 3.22
CA ARG A 396 -20.54 -10.33 3.67
C ARG A 396 -20.10 -11.46 2.73
N GLU A 397 -19.92 -11.14 1.44
CA GLU A 397 -19.50 -12.07 0.39
C GLU A 397 -17.97 -12.24 0.33
N ASP A 398 -17.20 -11.17 0.52
CA ASP A 398 -15.73 -11.20 0.46
C ASP A 398 -15.07 -11.17 1.85
N ALA A 399 -14.45 -12.30 2.21
CA ALA A 399 -13.69 -12.47 3.45
C ALA A 399 -12.52 -11.47 3.62
N LYS A 400 -11.95 -10.95 2.53
CA LYS A 400 -10.89 -9.92 2.59
C LYS A 400 -11.46 -8.55 2.96
N LEU A 401 -12.62 -8.18 2.43
CA LEU A 401 -13.32 -6.96 2.84
C LEU A 401 -13.77 -7.05 4.31
N LYS A 402 -14.26 -8.22 4.74
CA LYS A 402 -14.66 -8.45 6.14
C LYS A 402 -13.51 -8.25 7.15
N GLN A 403 -12.27 -8.56 6.78
CA GLN A 403 -11.09 -8.33 7.63
C GLN A 403 -10.69 -6.85 7.76
N ILE A 404 -10.92 -6.03 6.73
CA ILE A 404 -10.42 -4.65 6.66
C ILE A 404 -11.29 -3.68 7.48
N PHE A 405 -12.61 -3.86 7.47
CA PHE A 405 -13.54 -2.85 8.01
C PHE A 405 -14.02 -3.12 9.45
N ALA A 406 -14.12 -4.37 9.89
CA ALA A 406 -14.44 -4.69 11.29
C ALA A 406 -14.04 -6.14 11.67
N PRO A 407 -12.84 -6.37 12.24
CA PRO A 407 -12.42 -7.68 12.73
C PRO A 407 -13.38 -8.21 13.81
N GLY A 408 -14.25 -9.16 13.45
CA GLY A 408 -15.14 -9.86 14.37
C GLY A 408 -16.51 -9.21 14.63
N ALA A 409 -16.94 -8.21 13.87
CA ALA A 409 -18.31 -7.67 13.96
C ALA A 409 -19.11 -7.94 12.67
N ASP A 410 -20.35 -8.41 12.82
CA ASP A 410 -21.30 -8.53 11.70
C ASP A 410 -21.97 -7.17 11.46
N LEU A 411 -21.53 -6.48 10.41
CA LEU A 411 -22.14 -5.22 9.95
C LEU A 411 -23.58 -5.46 9.48
N LYS A 412 -24.51 -4.63 9.93
CA LYS A 412 -25.96 -4.67 9.58
C LYS A 412 -26.33 -3.55 8.63
N THR A 413 -27.20 -3.79 7.66
CA THR A 413 -27.80 -2.76 6.81
C THR A 413 -28.76 -1.87 7.61
N SER A 414 -29.10 -0.70 7.08
CA SER A 414 -30.02 0.24 7.73
C SER A 414 -31.42 -0.37 7.88
N HIS A 415 -31.87 -1.13 6.88
CA HIS A 415 -33.15 -1.85 6.94
C HIS A 415 -33.16 -2.95 8.02
N GLU A 416 -32.05 -3.66 8.25
CA GLU A 416 -31.94 -4.61 9.36
C GLU A 416 -31.98 -3.94 10.73
N PHE A 417 -31.40 -2.74 10.89
CA PHE A 417 -31.54 -1.97 12.13
C PHE A 417 -33.00 -1.58 12.41
N VAL A 418 -33.75 -1.17 11.38
CA VAL A 418 -35.18 -0.82 11.49
C VAL A 418 -36.01 -2.04 11.89
N ARG A 419 -35.77 -3.20 11.27
CA ARG A 419 -36.46 -4.46 11.59
C ARG A 419 -36.09 -5.03 12.96
N GLU A 420 -34.86 -4.85 13.42
CA GLU A 420 -34.45 -5.17 14.80
C GLU A 420 -35.14 -4.24 15.81
N ALA A 421 -35.24 -2.94 15.52
CA ALA A 421 -35.96 -1.98 16.37
C ALA A 421 -37.48 -2.24 16.41
N ALA A 422 -38.06 -2.76 15.33
CA ALA A 422 -39.45 -3.24 15.26
C ALA A 422 -39.67 -4.61 15.96
N GLY A 423 -38.60 -5.28 16.39
CA GLY A 423 -38.67 -6.60 17.04
C GLY A 423 -38.81 -7.80 16.10
N GLU A 424 -38.75 -7.59 14.78
CA GLU A 424 -38.85 -8.65 13.77
C GLU A 424 -37.57 -9.50 13.66
N LEU A 425 -36.41 -8.89 13.96
CA LEU A 425 -35.12 -9.58 14.04
C LEU A 425 -34.72 -9.73 15.50
N ARG A 426 -34.49 -10.96 15.97
CA ARG A 426 -33.87 -11.19 17.29
C ARG A 426 -32.46 -10.61 17.26
N GLY A 427 -32.22 -9.60 18.08
CA GLY A 427 -30.98 -8.85 18.05
C GLY A 427 -29.73 -9.72 18.22
N GLY A 428 -28.77 -9.52 17.33
CA GLY A 428 -27.52 -10.27 17.29
C GLY A 428 -26.80 -10.25 18.65
N ARG A 429 -26.39 -11.45 19.11
CA ARG A 429 -25.75 -11.74 20.40
C ARG A 429 -24.97 -10.56 21.01
N LYS A 430 -25.46 -10.01 22.11
CA LYS A 430 -24.56 -9.50 23.16
C LYS A 430 -23.79 -10.70 23.74
N ARG A 431 -22.63 -11.03 23.15
CA ARG A 431 -21.65 -11.88 23.82
C ARG A 431 -21.14 -11.14 25.04
N ALA A 432 -21.65 -11.48 26.22
CA ALA A 432 -21.05 -11.07 27.49
C ALA A 432 -19.74 -11.86 27.66
N PRO A 433 -18.55 -11.23 27.60
CA PRO A 433 -17.27 -11.95 27.49
C PRO A 433 -16.76 -12.48 28.83
N VAL A 434 -17.67 -12.81 29.76
CA VAL A 434 -17.36 -13.18 31.16
C VAL A 434 -18.04 -14.49 31.56
N GLN A 435 -19.31 -14.72 31.21
CA GLN A 435 -20.01 -15.95 31.61
C GLN A 435 -19.57 -17.20 30.84
N GLU A 436 -19.42 -17.16 29.50
CA GLU A 436 -18.90 -18.32 28.74
C GLU A 436 -17.48 -18.72 29.18
N ARG A 437 -16.66 -17.78 29.70
CA ARG A 437 -15.34 -18.09 30.26
C ARG A 437 -15.40 -18.65 31.68
N ALA A 438 -16.27 -18.10 32.54
CA ALA A 438 -16.47 -18.63 33.87
C ALA A 438 -17.06 -20.05 33.83
N GLU A 439 -18.08 -20.29 32.99
CA GLU A 439 -18.68 -21.61 32.81
C GLU A 439 -17.71 -22.61 32.15
N ALA A 440 -16.86 -22.16 31.22
CA ALA A 440 -15.80 -23.00 30.66
C ALA A 440 -14.70 -23.32 31.68
N GLN A 441 -14.25 -22.36 32.50
CA GLN A 441 -13.28 -22.63 33.57
C GLN A 441 -13.88 -23.54 34.65
N GLU A 442 -15.12 -23.32 35.08
CA GLU A 442 -15.78 -24.18 36.07
C GLU A 442 -16.03 -25.59 35.51
N GLN A 443 -16.23 -25.76 34.20
CA GLN A 443 -16.29 -27.07 33.55
C GLN A 443 -14.91 -27.73 33.41
N ILE A 444 -13.84 -26.96 33.17
CA ILE A 444 -12.46 -27.46 33.16
C ILE A 444 -12.03 -27.88 34.57
N GLU A 445 -12.23 -27.04 35.59
CA GLU A 445 -11.93 -27.37 36.99
C GLU A 445 -12.71 -28.62 37.45
N LYS A 446 -14.02 -28.73 37.13
CA LYS A 446 -14.80 -29.94 37.44
C LYS A 446 -14.41 -31.18 36.63
N ALA A 447 -13.77 -31.01 35.46
CA ALA A 447 -13.21 -32.12 34.70
C ALA A 447 -11.86 -32.55 35.26
N GLU A 448 -11.01 -31.60 35.66
CA GLU A 448 -9.73 -31.83 36.31
C GLU A 448 -9.91 -32.47 37.69
N GLU A 449 -10.81 -31.98 38.54
CA GLU A 449 -11.16 -32.60 39.83
C GLU A 449 -11.64 -34.05 39.67
N LYS A 450 -12.50 -34.33 38.67
CA LYS A 450 -12.95 -35.71 38.38
C LYS A 450 -11.81 -36.59 37.87
N SER A 451 -10.89 -36.04 37.08
CA SER A 451 -9.72 -36.78 36.61
C SER A 451 -8.74 -37.08 37.74
N ALA A 452 -8.58 -36.16 38.69
CA ALA A 452 -7.76 -36.34 39.90
C ALA A 452 -8.39 -37.39 40.84
N GLN A 453 -9.70 -37.32 41.09
CA GLN A 453 -10.41 -38.34 41.88
C GLN A 453 -10.30 -39.74 41.27
N GLN A 454 -10.43 -39.87 39.94
CA GLN A 454 -10.22 -41.17 39.26
C GLN A 454 -8.76 -41.65 39.25
N GLN A 455 -7.79 -40.76 39.38
CA GLN A 455 -6.39 -41.14 39.56
C GLN A 455 -6.09 -41.55 41.01
N ASP A 456 -6.67 -40.89 42.00
CA ASP A 456 -6.55 -41.28 43.41
C ASP A 456 -7.27 -42.60 43.71
N GLU A 457 -8.48 -42.82 43.15
CA GLU A 457 -9.17 -44.13 43.27
C GLU A 457 -8.31 -45.26 42.68
N LYS A 458 -7.73 -45.06 41.48
CA LYS A 458 -6.80 -46.05 40.89
C LYS A 458 -5.52 -46.25 41.70
N GLN A 459 -4.99 -45.21 42.33
CA GLN A 459 -3.81 -45.36 43.21
C GLN A 459 -4.16 -46.03 44.55
N GLN A 460 -5.39 -45.91 45.04
CA GLN A 460 -5.88 -46.67 46.20
C GLN A 460 -6.20 -48.13 45.85
N GLU A 461 -6.73 -48.39 44.66
CA GLU A 461 -6.99 -49.75 44.15
C GLU A 461 -5.65 -50.51 43.97
N VAL A 462 -4.66 -49.91 43.30
CA VAL A 462 -3.31 -50.49 43.18
C VAL A 462 -2.64 -50.69 44.56
N LYS A 463 -2.77 -49.74 45.50
CA LYS A 463 -2.23 -49.92 46.87
C LYS A 463 -2.94 -51.01 47.66
N SER A 464 -4.22 -51.28 47.42
CA SER A 464 -4.95 -52.37 48.10
C SER A 464 -4.71 -53.74 47.47
N GLU A 465 -4.38 -53.80 46.17
CA GLU A 465 -3.81 -55.00 45.54
C GLU A 465 -2.36 -55.26 46.00
N GLU A 466 -1.49 -54.25 46.13
CA GLU A 466 -0.13 -54.46 46.67
C GLU A 466 -0.12 -54.83 48.17
N LEU A 467 -1.07 -54.36 48.98
CA LEU A 467 -1.18 -54.75 50.40
C LEU A 467 -1.81 -56.15 50.63
N THR A 468 -2.22 -56.88 49.59
CA THR A 468 -2.78 -58.25 49.73
C THR A 468 -1.81 -59.38 49.38
N VAL A 469 -0.55 -59.07 49.03
CA VAL A 469 0.44 -60.07 48.56
C VAL A 469 1.43 -60.54 49.64
N ASP A 470 1.62 -59.82 50.76
CA ASP A 470 2.69 -60.13 51.73
C ASP A 470 2.22 -60.27 53.20
N ALA A 471 1.52 -61.37 53.49
CA ALA A 471 1.35 -61.92 54.85
C ALA A 471 1.19 -63.46 54.79
N PRO A 472 1.70 -64.23 55.78
CA PRO A 472 2.15 -65.60 55.53
C PRO A 472 1.05 -66.66 55.57
N LYS A 473 1.10 -67.63 54.63
CA LYS A 473 0.33 -68.88 54.75
C LYS A 473 0.80 -69.71 55.97
N PRO A 474 -0.09 -70.07 56.91
CA PRO A 474 0.27 -70.92 58.04
C PRO A 474 0.57 -72.36 57.61
N ARG A 475 1.65 -72.94 58.16
CA ARG A 475 2.01 -74.35 57.96
C ARG A 475 1.11 -75.30 58.78
N ALA A 476 0.38 -76.18 58.09
CA ALA A 476 0.00 -77.50 58.60
C ALA A 476 0.47 -78.54 57.54
N LYS A 477 1.65 -79.15 57.70
CA LYS A 477 1.92 -80.39 58.45
C LYS A 477 1.16 -81.63 57.92
N LYS A 478 1.96 -82.55 57.32
CA LYS A 478 2.07 -83.99 57.65
C LYS A 478 0.76 -84.82 57.56
N LYS A 479 0.60 -85.87 56.74
CA LYS A 479 1.36 -87.15 56.58
C LYS A 479 0.78 -87.88 55.33
N GLU A 480 1.37 -88.88 54.66
CA GLU A 480 2.67 -89.58 54.77
C GLU A 480 3.02 -90.37 53.47
N VAL A 481 4.28 -90.82 53.38
CA VAL A 481 4.79 -92.07 52.77
C VAL A 481 4.92 -92.13 51.22
N ASP A 482 6.13 -92.22 50.66
CA ASP A 482 7.03 -93.41 50.57
C ASP A 482 6.36 -94.56 49.75
N LEU A 483 6.98 -95.22 48.78
CA LEU A 483 8.37 -95.31 48.30
C LEU A 483 8.38 -95.55 46.77
N GLY A 484 9.56 -95.52 46.17
CA GLY A 484 9.94 -96.68 45.35
C GLY A 484 9.97 -96.53 43.83
N ILE A 485 11.06 -95.96 43.33
CA ILE A 485 11.98 -96.61 42.37
C ILE A 485 11.37 -97.17 41.06
N GLY A 486 11.77 -96.55 39.95
CA GLY A 486 12.58 -97.26 38.93
C GLY A 486 11.92 -97.62 37.59
N MET A 487 12.59 -97.15 36.52
CA MET A 487 12.46 -97.50 35.10
C MET A 487 11.14 -97.14 34.39
#